data_AF-T1BFX1-F1
#
_entry.id   AF-T1BFX1-F1
#
_cell.length_a   1.000
_cell.length_b   1.000
_cell.length_c   1.000
_cell.angle_alpha   90.00
_cell.angle_beta   90.00
_cell.angle_gamma   90.00
#
_symmetry.space_group_name_H-M   'P 1'
#
loop_
_entity.id
_entity.type
_entity.pdbx_description
1 polymer ?
#
loop_
_entity_poly.entity_id
_entity_poly.type
_entity_poly.pdbx_seq_one_letter_code
_entity_poly.pdbx_strand_id
1 'polypeptide(L)'
;MKRPVLEALDRVLPDHARLASNTSSLSITRLARDLRHVRETLGVHFFNPPFTLPLVEVAGGVETREEVVTETIEFLQGLRNHRYPLLPIRVRESPAFVVNRLLIPVLNEACFALSEQLASSRDIDAAMKAGAGMPMGPFELADLVGLDVTLEVAESLHREFGDPKYRPAPLAAAAGRRRPPR
;
A
#
# COMPACT_ATOMS: atom_id res chain seq x y z
N MET A 1 4.68 3.65 16.38
CA MET A 1 6.06 4.15 16.19
C MET A 1 6.16 5.43 15.35
N LYS A 2 5.43 5.59 14.23
CA LYS A 2 5.59 6.77 13.34
C LYS A 2 5.17 8.12 13.94
N ARG A 3 4.08 8.17 14.70
CA ARG A 3 3.55 9.44 15.25
C ARG A 3 4.57 10.22 16.12
N PRO A 4 5.26 9.60 17.10
CA PRO A 4 6.30 10.30 17.87
C PRO A 4 7.43 10.90 17.01
N VAL A 5 7.79 10.25 15.90
CA VAL A 5 8.81 10.77 14.97
C VAL A 5 8.29 12.01 14.24
N LEU A 6 7.05 11.96 13.74
CA LEU A 6 6.42 13.12 13.10
C LEU A 6 6.26 14.29 14.07
N GLU A 7 5.86 14.04 15.31
CA GLU A 7 5.77 15.07 16.36
C GLU A 7 7.13 15.69 16.70
N ALA A 8 8.20 14.89 16.68
CA ALA A 8 9.56 15.39 16.91
C ALA A 8 10.02 16.30 15.76
N LEU A 9 9.77 15.90 14.52
CA LEU A 9 10.05 16.71 13.33
C LEU A 9 9.20 17.99 13.30
N ASP A 10 7.91 17.86 13.61
CA ASP A 10 6.94 18.97 13.63
C ASP A 10 7.36 20.10 14.56
N ARG A 11 8.08 19.82 15.65
CA ARG A 11 8.59 20.83 16.60
C ARG A 11 9.79 21.63 16.10
N VAL A 12 10.61 21.06 15.22
CA VAL A 12 11.91 21.66 14.83
C VAL A 12 11.92 22.22 13.42
N LEU A 13 10.99 21.77 12.57
CA LEU A 13 10.89 22.24 11.20
C LEU A 13 10.27 23.65 11.11
N PRO A 14 10.69 24.45 10.13
CA PRO A 14 10.09 25.76 9.86
C PRO A 14 8.69 25.60 9.24
N ASP A 15 7.81 26.59 9.41
CA ASP A 15 6.38 26.54 9.02
C ASP A 15 6.10 26.18 7.55
N HIS A 16 7.07 26.38 6.65
CA HIS A 16 6.93 26.05 5.23
C HIS A 16 7.34 24.61 4.88
N ALA A 17 7.83 23.83 5.85
CA ALA A 17 8.29 22.47 5.63
C ALA A 17 7.13 21.52 5.36
N ARG A 18 7.38 20.51 4.51
CA ARG A 18 6.44 19.41 4.22
C ARG A 18 6.84 18.16 4.97
N LEU A 19 5.85 17.49 5.54
CA LEU A 19 6.04 16.22 6.25
C LEU A 19 5.46 15.07 5.43
N ALA A 20 6.34 14.26 4.84
CA ALA A 20 5.91 13.11 4.05
C ALA A 20 6.20 11.80 4.80
N SER A 21 5.21 10.91 4.91
CA SER A 21 5.38 9.58 5.51
C SER A 21 5.19 8.49 4.46
N ASN A 22 6.20 7.64 4.28
CA ASN A 22 6.04 6.38 3.57
C ASN A 22 5.29 5.37 4.43
N THR A 23 4.06 5.02 4.04
CA THR A 23 3.20 4.06 4.74
C THR A 23 2.30 3.37 3.73
N SER A 24 1.97 2.10 3.97
CA SER A 24 1.10 1.32 3.09
C SER A 24 -0.32 1.13 3.63
N SER A 25 -0.57 1.47 4.90
CA SER A 25 -1.83 1.17 5.59
C SER A 25 -2.27 2.20 6.65
N LEU A 26 -1.39 3.12 7.06
CA LEU A 26 -1.73 4.08 8.11
C LEU A 26 -2.44 5.30 7.52
N SER A 27 -3.49 5.75 8.21
CA SER A 27 -4.19 6.99 7.88
C SER A 27 -3.28 8.20 8.09
N ILE A 28 -3.08 8.95 7.00
CA ILE A 28 -2.38 10.24 6.99
C ILE A 28 -3.14 11.26 7.86
N THR A 29 -4.47 11.29 7.78
CA THR A 29 -5.31 12.14 8.65
C THR A 29 -5.06 11.85 10.13
N ARG A 30 -5.03 10.56 10.53
CA ARG A 30 -4.73 10.19 11.92
C ARG A 30 -3.29 10.51 12.32
N LEU A 31 -2.33 10.38 11.40
CA LEU A 31 -0.91 10.67 11.64
C LEU A 31 -0.61 12.17 11.76
N ALA A 32 -1.30 13.00 10.98
CA ALA A 32 -1.13 14.44 10.94
C ALA A 32 -1.89 15.18 12.04
N ARG A 33 -2.84 14.50 12.70
CA ARG A 33 -3.69 15.06 13.75
C ARG A 33 -2.83 15.70 14.85
N ASP A 34 -3.19 16.91 15.24
CA ASP A 34 -2.56 17.71 16.29
C ASP A 34 -1.13 18.21 15.96
N LEU A 35 -0.62 17.98 14.74
CA LEU A 35 0.65 18.57 14.28
C LEU A 35 0.45 20.03 13.86
N ARG A 36 1.48 20.87 14.04
CA ARG A 36 1.48 22.25 13.52
C ARG A 36 1.44 22.26 11.99
N HIS A 37 2.15 21.32 11.36
CA HIS A 37 2.22 21.12 9.91
C HIS A 37 1.12 20.19 9.38
N VAL A 38 -0.05 20.12 10.02
CA VAL A 38 -1.16 19.23 9.61
C VAL A 38 -1.57 19.46 8.15
N ARG A 39 -1.50 20.70 7.67
CA ARG A 39 -1.87 21.12 6.32
C ARG A 39 -0.76 20.84 5.29
N GLU A 40 0.45 20.56 5.76
CA GLU A 40 1.68 20.29 4.99
C GLU A 40 2.11 18.82 5.11
N THR A 41 1.32 18.00 5.81
CA THR A 41 1.60 16.58 6.00
C THR A 41 0.89 15.74 4.94
N LEU A 42 1.59 14.78 4.34
CA LEU A 42 1.06 13.88 3.32
C LEU A 42 1.67 12.47 3.36
N GLY A 43 1.03 11.53 2.68
CA GLY A 43 1.55 10.19 2.43
C GLY A 43 2.28 10.11 1.10
N VAL A 44 3.42 9.40 1.09
CA VAL A 44 4.19 9.07 -0.12
C VAL A 44 4.56 7.59 -0.11
N HIS A 45 3.82 6.76 -0.82
CA HIS A 45 3.98 5.31 -0.77
C HIS A 45 4.80 4.80 -1.95
N PHE A 46 6.01 4.33 -1.65
CA PHE A 46 6.91 3.71 -2.62
C PHE A 46 6.72 2.18 -2.63
N PHE A 47 6.90 1.57 -3.79
CA PHE A 47 6.78 0.12 -3.98
C PHE A 47 8.14 -0.57 -3.93
N ASN A 48 8.22 -1.73 -3.28
CA ASN A 48 9.46 -2.50 -3.16
C ASN A 48 9.73 -3.36 -4.42
N PRO A 49 10.91 -3.27 -5.06
CA PRO A 49 12.07 -2.45 -4.71
C PRO A 49 11.96 -1.00 -5.26
N PRO A 50 12.13 0.03 -4.42
CA PRO A 50 11.88 1.42 -4.82
C PRO A 50 12.93 1.96 -5.83
N PHE A 51 14.10 1.31 -5.89
CA PHE A 51 15.15 1.66 -6.84
C PHE A 51 14.88 1.10 -8.26
N THR A 52 13.90 0.22 -8.43
CA THR A 52 13.51 -0.35 -9.74
C THR A 52 12.07 -0.10 -10.12
N LEU A 53 11.14 0.02 -9.17
CA LEU A 53 9.74 0.31 -9.46
C LEU A 53 9.53 1.84 -9.50
N PRO A 54 8.98 2.39 -10.60
CA PRO A 54 8.82 3.84 -10.74
C PRO A 54 7.62 4.39 -9.96
N LEU A 55 6.64 3.55 -9.64
CA LEU A 55 5.37 4.00 -9.09
C LEU A 55 5.52 4.57 -7.68
N VAL A 56 4.85 5.69 -7.43
CA VAL A 56 4.69 6.29 -6.10
C VAL A 56 3.24 6.74 -5.93
N GLU A 57 2.55 6.33 -4.87
CA GLU A 57 1.23 6.88 -4.55
C GLU A 57 1.39 8.10 -3.62
N VAL A 58 0.74 9.21 -3.96
CA VAL A 58 0.77 10.45 -3.17
C VAL A 58 -0.63 10.76 -2.66
N ALA A 59 -0.78 10.84 -1.33
CA ALA A 59 -2.08 10.98 -0.67
C ALA A 59 -2.07 12.09 0.37
N GLY A 60 -2.92 13.11 0.22
CA GLY A 60 -3.21 14.06 1.29
C GLY A 60 -4.19 13.48 2.30
N GLY A 61 -4.02 13.82 3.58
CA GLY A 61 -5.07 13.68 4.59
C GLY A 61 -6.17 14.74 4.41
N VAL A 62 -7.21 14.71 5.25
CA VAL A 62 -8.38 15.58 5.16
C VAL A 62 -8.03 17.07 5.19
N GLU A 63 -7.04 17.45 6.00
CA GLU A 63 -6.61 18.85 6.19
C GLU A 63 -5.45 19.27 5.27
N THR A 64 -4.85 18.32 4.54
CA THR A 64 -3.70 18.59 3.68
C THR A 64 -4.11 19.53 2.55
N ARG A 65 -3.31 20.58 2.34
CA ARG A 65 -3.52 21.51 1.23
C ARG A 65 -3.34 20.83 -0.12
N GLU A 66 -4.23 21.13 -1.05
CA GLU A 66 -4.19 20.59 -2.41
C GLU A 66 -2.89 20.95 -3.14
N GLU A 67 -2.36 22.15 -2.89
CA GLU A 67 -1.10 22.61 -3.47
C GLU A 67 0.08 21.75 -2.98
N VAL A 68 0.08 21.33 -1.72
CA VAL A 68 1.13 20.47 -1.14
C VAL A 68 1.18 19.12 -1.86
N VAL A 69 0.02 18.55 -2.18
CA VAL A 69 -0.07 17.28 -2.94
C VAL A 69 0.39 17.48 -4.38
N THR A 70 -0.10 18.53 -5.06
CA THR A 70 0.28 18.84 -6.45
C THR A 70 1.77 19.08 -6.60
N GLU A 71 2.35 19.97 -5.78
CA GLU A 71 3.76 20.29 -5.85
C GLU A 71 4.65 19.11 -5.46
N THR A 72 4.19 18.21 -4.58
CA THR A 72 4.92 16.97 -4.29
C THR A 72 4.91 16.02 -5.49
N ILE A 73 3.80 15.91 -6.21
CA ILE A 73 3.72 15.14 -7.45
C ILE A 73 4.67 15.72 -8.49
N GLU A 74 4.66 17.02 -8.71
CA GLU A 74 5.56 17.70 -9.65
C GLU A 74 7.03 17.49 -9.28
N PHE A 75 7.37 17.63 -7.99
CA PHE A 75 8.70 17.35 -7.49
C PHE A 75 9.12 15.90 -7.80
N LEU A 76 8.26 14.91 -7.51
CA LEU A 76 8.55 13.50 -7.77
C LEU A 76 8.65 13.19 -9.27
N GLN A 77 7.87 13.85 -10.14
CA GLN A 77 7.95 13.69 -11.60
C GLN A 77 9.30 14.12 -12.17
N GLY A 78 9.97 15.08 -11.52
CA GLY A 78 11.33 15.51 -11.86
C GLY A 78 12.42 14.51 -11.47
N LEU A 79 12.08 13.46 -10.70
CA LEU A 79 13.04 12.47 -10.21
C LEU A 79 13.02 11.17 -11.01
N ARG A 80 14.08 10.39 -10.86
CA ARG A 80 14.22 9.07 -11.48
C ARG A 80 14.82 8.09 -10.48
N ASN A 81 14.42 6.82 -10.56
CA ASN A 81 15.15 5.74 -9.92
C ASN A 81 16.26 5.22 -10.85
N HIS A 82 16.95 4.14 -10.48
CA HIS A 82 18.07 3.61 -11.25
C HIS A 82 17.69 3.15 -12.68
N ARG A 83 16.42 2.81 -12.92
CA ARG A 83 15.94 2.28 -14.21
C ARG A 83 15.00 3.23 -14.96
N TYR A 84 14.13 3.95 -14.26
CA TYR A 84 12.99 4.65 -14.85
C TYR A 84 12.76 6.02 -14.20
N PRO A 85 12.17 6.99 -14.92
CA PRO A 85 11.52 8.13 -14.29
C PRO A 85 10.48 7.70 -13.27
N LEU A 86 10.36 8.43 -12.16
CA LEU A 86 9.30 8.14 -11.21
C LEU A 86 7.93 8.44 -11.85
N LEU A 87 6.95 7.63 -11.48
CA LEU A 87 5.56 7.76 -11.87
C LEU A 87 4.72 8.01 -10.61
N PRO A 88 4.70 9.25 -10.09
CA PRO A 88 3.81 9.59 -9.00
C PRO A 88 2.36 9.65 -9.48
N ILE A 89 1.45 9.07 -8.70
CA ILE A 89 0.01 9.14 -8.93
C ILE A 89 -0.68 9.77 -7.72
N ARG A 90 -1.66 10.63 -7.97
CA ARG A 90 -2.53 11.17 -6.92
C ARG A 90 -3.53 10.10 -6.49
N VAL A 91 -3.61 9.85 -5.19
CA VAL A 91 -4.65 9.00 -4.60
C VAL A 91 -5.34 9.74 -3.47
N ARG A 92 -6.64 9.50 -3.31
CA ARG A 92 -7.33 9.95 -2.09
C ARG A 92 -6.89 9.05 -0.94
N GLU A 93 -6.75 9.63 0.25
CA GLU A 93 -6.53 8.82 1.46
C GLU A 93 -7.65 7.78 1.61
N SER A 94 -7.24 6.52 1.70
CA SER A 94 -8.12 5.38 1.88
C SER A 94 -7.30 4.21 2.43
N PRO A 95 -7.90 3.28 3.20
CA PRO A 95 -7.22 2.06 3.60
C PRO A 95 -6.54 1.36 2.42
N ALA A 96 -5.23 1.13 2.55
CA ALA A 96 -4.35 0.50 1.55
C ALA A 96 -4.22 1.22 0.18
N PHE A 97 -4.60 2.51 0.10
CA PHE A 97 -4.53 3.31 -1.13
C PHE A 97 -5.15 2.64 -2.35
N VAL A 98 -4.53 2.70 -3.53
CA VAL A 98 -5.12 2.16 -4.78
C VAL A 98 -4.57 0.78 -5.08
N VAL A 99 -3.24 0.62 -5.12
CA VAL A 99 -2.63 -0.64 -5.57
C VAL A 99 -2.99 -1.79 -4.64
N ASN A 100 -2.75 -1.66 -3.33
CA ASN A 100 -3.03 -2.75 -2.39
C ASN A 100 -4.52 -2.98 -2.22
N ARG A 101 -5.36 -1.94 -2.33
CA ARG A 101 -6.82 -2.09 -2.30
C ARG A 101 -7.37 -2.92 -3.47
N LEU A 102 -6.69 -2.93 -4.61
CA LEU A 102 -7.04 -3.75 -5.78
C LEU A 102 -6.33 -5.11 -5.75
N LEU A 103 -5.04 -5.12 -5.44
CA LEU A 103 -4.20 -6.31 -5.51
C LEU A 103 -4.55 -7.34 -4.43
N ILE A 104 -4.75 -6.91 -3.19
CA ILE A 104 -4.98 -7.85 -2.08
C ILE A 104 -6.26 -8.67 -2.28
N PRO A 105 -7.39 -8.10 -2.73
CA PRO A 105 -8.55 -8.90 -3.13
C PRO A 105 -8.24 -9.95 -4.21
N VAL A 106 -7.41 -9.65 -5.21
CA VAL A 106 -7.03 -10.63 -6.25
C VAL A 106 -6.25 -11.79 -5.64
N LEU A 107 -5.26 -11.50 -4.79
CA LEU A 107 -4.48 -12.54 -4.10
C LEU A 107 -5.35 -13.38 -3.16
N ASN A 108 -6.28 -12.73 -2.46
CA ASN A 108 -7.21 -13.37 -1.54
C ASN A 108 -8.21 -14.27 -2.29
N GLU A 109 -8.70 -13.83 -3.45
CA GLU A 109 -9.61 -14.60 -4.30
C GLU A 109 -8.93 -15.84 -4.88
N ALA A 110 -7.65 -15.75 -5.26
CA ALA A 110 -6.89 -16.92 -5.65
C ALA A 110 -6.84 -17.98 -4.54
N CYS A 111 -6.74 -17.55 -3.27
CA CYS A 111 -6.79 -18.46 -2.13
C CYS A 111 -8.17 -19.10 -1.95
N PHE A 112 -9.27 -18.39 -2.23
CA PHE A 112 -10.61 -18.98 -2.24
C PHE A 112 -10.74 -20.04 -3.34
N ALA A 113 -10.38 -19.71 -4.58
CA ALA A 113 -10.41 -20.64 -5.71
C ALA A 113 -9.60 -21.92 -5.44
N LEU A 114 -8.42 -21.78 -4.82
CA LEU A 114 -7.61 -22.93 -4.40
C LEU A 114 -8.30 -23.76 -3.30
N SER A 115 -8.90 -23.11 -2.30
CA SER A 115 -9.60 -23.80 -1.22
C SER A 115 -10.86 -24.54 -1.67
N GLU A 116 -11.51 -24.03 -2.72
CA GLU A 116 -12.67 -24.63 -3.38
C GLU A 116 -12.26 -25.72 -4.39
N GLN A 117 -10.96 -26.00 -4.52
CA GLN A 117 -10.41 -27.00 -5.44
C GLN A 117 -10.76 -26.74 -6.91
N LEU A 118 -10.95 -25.48 -7.28
CA LEU A 118 -11.26 -25.09 -8.66
C LEU A 118 -10.13 -25.47 -9.62
N ALA A 119 -8.89 -25.27 -9.18
CA ALA A 119 -7.67 -25.61 -9.91
C ALA A 119 -6.47 -25.71 -8.96
N SER A 120 -5.36 -26.25 -9.44
CA SER A 120 -4.10 -26.25 -8.69
C SER A 120 -3.53 -24.82 -8.59
N SER A 121 -2.71 -24.53 -7.57
CA SER A 121 -2.05 -23.22 -7.43
C SER A 121 -1.21 -22.87 -8.66
N ARG A 122 -0.53 -23.87 -9.25
CA ARG A 122 0.24 -23.73 -10.49
C ARG A 122 -0.64 -23.33 -11.67
N ASP A 123 -1.80 -23.95 -11.82
CA ASP A 123 -2.70 -23.66 -12.95
C ASP A 123 -3.40 -22.31 -12.76
N ILE A 124 -3.72 -21.92 -11.53
CA ILE A 124 -4.22 -20.57 -11.21
C ILE A 124 -3.19 -19.51 -11.60
N ASP A 125 -1.91 -19.71 -11.23
CA ASP A 125 -0.84 -18.81 -11.62
C ASP A 125 -0.65 -18.74 -13.14
N ALA A 126 -0.68 -19.89 -13.81
CA ALA A 126 -0.60 -19.94 -15.27
C ALA A 126 -1.77 -19.21 -15.94
N ALA A 127 -3.00 -19.40 -15.44
CA ALA A 127 -4.20 -18.76 -15.95
C ALA A 127 -4.16 -17.23 -15.79
N MET A 128 -3.72 -16.73 -14.63
CA MET A 128 -3.63 -15.28 -14.40
C MET A 128 -2.51 -14.62 -15.21
N LYS A 129 -1.41 -15.34 -15.46
CA LYS A 129 -0.34 -14.86 -16.35
C LYS A 129 -0.77 -14.83 -17.81
N ALA A 130 -1.29 -15.95 -18.33
CA ALA A 130 -1.62 -16.09 -19.75
C ALA A 130 -2.94 -15.40 -20.13
N GLY A 131 -3.95 -15.45 -19.25
CA GLY A 131 -5.29 -14.94 -19.51
C GLY A 131 -5.48 -13.47 -19.10
N ALA A 132 -5.00 -13.09 -17.91
CA ALA A 132 -5.15 -11.73 -17.39
C ALA A 132 -3.92 -10.84 -17.63
N GLY A 133 -2.85 -11.39 -18.20
CA GLY A 133 -1.63 -10.65 -18.52
C GLY A 133 -0.82 -10.22 -17.30
N MET A 134 -1.02 -10.84 -16.14
CA MET A 134 -0.20 -10.54 -14.96
C MET A 134 1.25 -10.98 -15.22
N PRO A 135 2.26 -10.16 -14.88
CA PRO A 135 3.66 -10.56 -15.05
C PRO A 135 4.08 -11.71 -14.13
N MET A 136 3.34 -11.92 -13.05
CA MET A 136 3.55 -12.95 -12.04
C MET A 136 2.19 -13.46 -11.58
N GLY A 137 2.06 -14.78 -11.33
CA GLY A 137 0.82 -15.35 -10.82
C GLY A 137 0.51 -14.86 -9.39
N PRO A 138 -0.76 -14.91 -8.94
CA PRO A 138 -1.12 -14.49 -7.59
C PRO A 138 -0.35 -15.23 -6.48
N PHE A 139 -0.09 -16.54 -6.60
CA PHE A 139 0.65 -17.27 -5.58
C PHE A 139 2.14 -16.96 -5.62
N GLU A 140 2.76 -16.95 -6.81
CA GLU A 140 4.12 -16.45 -7.02
C GLU A 140 4.32 -15.04 -6.40
N LEU A 141 3.35 -14.14 -6.62
CA LEU A 141 3.40 -12.77 -6.11
C LEU A 141 3.20 -12.71 -4.60
N ALA A 142 2.26 -13.50 -4.05
CA ALA A 142 2.02 -13.57 -2.62
C ALA A 142 3.23 -14.15 -1.85
N ASP A 143 3.96 -15.10 -2.45
CA ASP A 143 5.21 -15.64 -1.89
C ASP A 143 6.34 -14.60 -1.90
N LEU A 144 6.42 -13.79 -2.97
CA LEU A 144 7.40 -12.69 -3.07
C LEU A 144 7.12 -11.57 -2.05
N VAL A 145 5.86 -11.19 -1.88
CA VAL A 145 5.43 -10.14 -0.94
C VAL A 145 5.50 -10.63 0.51
N GLY A 146 5.09 -11.88 0.75
CA GLY A 146 4.87 -12.43 2.07
C GLY A 146 3.38 -12.64 2.35
N LEU A 147 3.01 -13.88 2.71
CA LEU A 147 1.63 -14.24 3.07
C LEU A 147 1.16 -13.58 4.35
N ASP A 148 2.07 -13.33 5.29
CA ASP A 148 1.86 -12.56 6.52
C ASP A 148 1.49 -11.10 6.21
N VAL A 149 2.26 -10.44 5.34
CA VAL A 149 1.97 -9.08 4.89
C VAL A 149 0.64 -9.01 4.13
N THR A 150 0.41 -9.97 3.22
CA THR A 150 -0.83 -10.05 2.45
C THR A 150 -2.05 -10.21 3.36
N LEU A 151 -1.93 -11.08 4.38
CA LEU A 151 -2.97 -11.30 5.38
C LEU A 151 -3.20 -10.04 6.24
N GLU A 152 -2.14 -9.39 6.70
CA GLU A 152 -2.23 -8.17 7.52
C GLU A 152 -3.00 -7.08 6.78
N VAL A 153 -2.70 -6.86 5.50
CA VAL A 153 -3.41 -5.87 4.68
C VAL A 153 -4.87 -6.28 4.45
N ALA A 154 -5.14 -7.56 4.18
CA ALA A 154 -6.52 -8.05 4.01
C ALA A 154 -7.35 -7.85 5.29
N GLU A 155 -6.80 -8.22 6.46
CA GLU A 155 -7.44 -7.99 7.75
C GLU A 155 -7.63 -6.49 8.04
N SER A 156 -6.66 -5.65 7.68
CA SER A 156 -6.77 -4.21 7.81
C SER A 156 -7.89 -3.63 6.94
N LEU A 157 -8.01 -4.08 5.68
CA LEU A 157 -9.09 -3.68 4.78
C LEU A 157 -10.44 -4.10 5.34
N HIS A 158 -10.56 -5.34 5.83
CA HIS A 158 -11.78 -5.84 6.42
C HIS A 158 -12.19 -5.05 7.67
N ARG A 159 -11.24 -4.74 8.56
CA ARG A 159 -11.51 -3.94 9.77
C ARG A 159 -11.89 -2.50 9.46
N GLU A 160 -11.16 -1.82 8.57
CA GLU A 160 -11.39 -0.39 8.30
C GLU A 160 -12.66 -0.15 7.45
N PHE A 161 -13.02 -1.07 6.55
CA PHE A 161 -14.27 -0.95 5.78
C PHE A 161 -15.48 -1.59 6.47
N GLY A 162 -15.27 -2.57 7.36
CA GLY A 162 -16.36 -3.37 7.93
C GLY A 162 -17.13 -4.19 6.90
N ASP A 163 -16.58 -4.37 5.70
CA ASP A 163 -17.24 -5.01 4.56
C ASP A 163 -16.76 -6.46 4.42
N PRO A 164 -17.67 -7.47 4.41
CA PRO A 164 -17.33 -8.87 4.22
C PRO A 164 -16.65 -9.17 2.88
N LYS A 165 -16.74 -8.29 1.88
CA LYS A 165 -15.94 -8.37 0.64
C LYS A 165 -14.44 -8.55 0.90
N TYR A 166 -13.93 -7.93 1.95
CA TYR A 166 -12.50 -7.96 2.28
C TYR A 166 -12.12 -9.08 3.26
N ARG A 167 -13.04 -10.01 3.57
CA ARG A 167 -12.76 -11.11 4.51
C ARG A 167 -11.54 -11.91 4.04
N PRO A 168 -10.53 -12.14 4.89
CA PRO A 168 -9.41 -13.00 4.52
C PRO A 168 -9.88 -14.43 4.22
N ALA A 169 -9.33 -15.04 3.18
CA ALA A 169 -9.57 -16.44 2.88
C ALA A 169 -9.06 -17.32 4.03
N PRO A 170 -9.81 -18.36 4.47
CA PRO A 170 -9.36 -19.23 5.56
C PRO A 170 -7.97 -19.83 5.33
N LEU A 171 -7.66 -20.19 4.07
CA LEU A 171 -6.36 -20.69 3.68
C LEU A 171 -5.24 -19.64 3.83
N ALA A 172 -5.50 -18.41 3.39
CA ALA A 172 -4.56 -17.30 3.56
C ALA A 172 -4.32 -17.00 5.05
N ALA A 173 -5.38 -17.01 5.87
CA ALA A 173 -5.27 -16.82 7.31
C ALA A 173 -4.47 -17.93 7.99
N ALA A 174 -4.69 -19.20 7.60
CA ALA A 174 -3.96 -20.33 8.12
C ALA A 174 -2.47 -20.32 7.72
N ALA A 175 -2.15 -19.89 6.49
CA ALA A 175 -0.79 -19.84 5.98
C ALA A 175 0.00 -18.63 6.54
N GLY A 176 -0.60 -17.44 6.54
CA GLY A 176 0.05 -16.21 7.01
C GLY A 176 0.38 -16.22 8.51
N ARG A 177 -0.43 -16.89 9.34
CA ARG A 177 -0.19 -17.01 10.79
C ARG A 177 0.89 -18.03 11.18
N ARG A 178 1.38 -18.83 10.23
CA ARG A 178 2.40 -19.89 10.47
C ARG A 178 3.84 -19.42 10.31
N ARG A 179 4.09 -18.24 9.73
CA ARG A 179 5.44 -17.65 9.70
C ARG A 179 5.64 -16.77 10.94
N PRO A 180 6.66 -17.01 11.77
CA PRO A 180 6.99 -16.05 12.82
C PRO A 180 7.39 -14.71 12.18
N PRO A 181 7.05 -13.57 12.81
CA PRO A 181 7.50 -12.27 12.33
C PRO A 181 9.03 -12.26 12.28
N ARG A 182 9.59 -11.76 11.17
CA ARG A 182 11.04 -11.54 11.01
C ARG A 182 11.54 -10.42 11.92
#